data_AF-A0A7C2BM85-F1
#
_entry.id   AF-A0A7C2BM85-F1
#
_cell.length_a   1.000
_cell.length_b   1.000
_cell.length_c   1.000
_cell.angle_alpha   90.00
_cell.angle_beta   90.00
_cell.angle_gamma   90.00
#
_symmetry.space_group_name_H-M   'P 1'
#
loop_
_entity.id
_entity.type
_entity.pdbx_description
1 polymer ?
#
loop_
_entity_poly.entity_id
_entity_poly.type
_entity_poly.pdbx_seq_one_letter_code
_entity_poly.pdbx_strand_id
1 'polypeptide(L)'
;MDSSFSKLVFPVLFSVLFTMALLYANFILPGIIHNALMKFFPDIYQWYTVPEDVRLLYQFAMIIGLLAFILSIVFIILGFMARWTKFGLIGVLTLYLPVFSGFASTMFLFAGLGVLRYIWYPITRIFGGYAGVLSIGYSLLILPLLIVSFPFLVSDLLQITVQATITALGVMVFVIIFIGFIILTVSVATWLYYRLSSAGIIKQGIYRYSRHPQYLGLLLWCYSLLHLYSIPGSFAHTPPPALPYLILLFTIIGIALVEEQRLIERYGDEYTNYRKQTPFLIPLPKVVKNFILWIPRRVIGKDLPETRIEVIKVITVYLLILALLSMPFDLLMLGHAQ
;
A
#
# COMPACT_ATOMS: atom_id res chain seq x y z
N MET A 1 -32.48 14.79 22.75
CA MET A 1 -31.97 14.32 21.43
C MET A 1 -31.94 12.81 21.45
N ASP A 2 -32.53 12.15 20.46
CA ASP A 2 -32.64 10.69 20.46
C ASP A 2 -31.30 9.97 20.52
N SER A 3 -31.25 8.90 21.31
CA SER A 3 -30.07 8.02 21.38
C SER A 3 -29.75 7.39 20.02
N SER A 4 -30.78 7.18 19.19
CA SER A 4 -30.67 6.76 17.77
C SER A 4 -29.91 7.80 16.93
N PHE A 5 -30.32 9.07 16.99
CA PHE A 5 -29.70 10.14 16.21
C PHE A 5 -28.25 10.36 16.60
N SER A 6 -27.94 10.38 17.90
CA SER A 6 -26.56 10.47 18.41
C SER A 6 -25.70 9.28 17.95
N LYS A 7 -26.24 8.06 17.99
CA LYS A 7 -25.55 6.84 17.52
C LYS A 7 -25.23 6.85 16.03
N LEU A 8 -25.96 7.59 15.19
CA LEU A 8 -25.69 7.69 13.75
C LEU A 8 -24.82 8.90 13.39
N VAL A 9 -25.06 10.06 14.02
CA VAL A 9 -24.31 11.29 13.75
C VAL A 9 -22.86 11.18 14.24
N PHE A 10 -22.62 10.61 15.42
CA PHE A 10 -21.26 10.50 15.96
C PHE A 10 -20.33 9.65 15.05
N PRO A 11 -20.69 8.43 14.59
CA PRO A 11 -19.84 7.66 13.67
C PRO A 11 -19.56 8.35 12.34
N VAL A 12 -20.53 9.07 11.77
CA VAL A 12 -20.36 9.79 10.52
C VAL A 12 -19.40 10.97 10.71
N LEU A 13 -19.65 11.84 11.71
CA LEU A 13 -18.76 12.97 12.00
C LEU A 13 -17.37 12.50 12.41
N PHE A 14 -17.27 11.49 13.29
CA PHE A 14 -15.98 10.92 13.69
C PHE A 14 -15.26 10.31 12.49
N SER A 15 -15.94 9.61 11.58
CA SER A 15 -15.29 9.06 10.41
C SER A 15 -14.83 10.13 9.43
N VAL A 16 -15.61 11.19 9.19
CA VAL A 16 -15.18 12.32 8.36
C VAL A 16 -13.98 13.02 9.00
N LEU A 17 -14.06 13.35 10.29
CA LEU A 17 -12.94 13.94 11.04
C LEU A 17 -11.72 13.02 11.08
N PHE A 18 -11.89 11.71 11.22
CA PHE A 18 -10.80 10.73 11.20
C PHE A 18 -10.16 10.66 9.82
N THR A 19 -10.93 10.58 8.72
CA THR A 19 -10.33 10.55 7.37
C THR A 19 -9.71 11.91 7.00
N MET A 20 -10.30 13.03 7.43
CA MET A 20 -9.71 14.37 7.26
C MET A 20 -8.47 14.57 8.13
N ALA A 21 -8.44 14.08 9.36
CA ALA A 21 -7.27 14.15 10.24
C ALA A 21 -6.18 13.18 9.78
N LEU A 22 -6.54 12.01 9.25
CA LEU A 22 -5.62 11.11 8.57
C LEU A 22 -5.03 11.79 7.33
N LEU A 23 -5.83 12.51 6.54
CA LEU A 23 -5.39 13.30 5.40
C LEU A 23 -4.48 14.47 5.83
N TYR A 24 -4.84 15.21 6.86
CA TYR A 24 -4.05 16.34 7.41
C TYR A 24 -2.72 15.86 8.03
N ALA A 25 -2.76 14.77 8.81
CA ALA A 25 -1.56 14.09 9.30
C ALA A 25 -0.72 13.54 8.15
N ASN A 26 -1.37 13.08 7.06
CA ASN A 26 -0.74 12.68 5.81
C ASN A 26 -0.10 13.83 5.01
N PHE A 27 -0.18 15.08 5.47
CA PHE A 27 0.51 16.21 4.84
C PHE A 27 1.41 16.98 5.81
N ILE A 28 0.90 17.39 6.98
CA ILE A 28 1.56 18.40 7.82
C ILE A 28 2.43 17.83 8.94
N LEU A 29 1.99 16.74 9.59
CA LEU A 29 2.66 16.21 10.79
C LEU A 29 4.17 15.99 10.58
N PRO A 30 4.67 15.44 9.46
CA PRO A 30 6.09 15.12 9.40
C PRO A 30 6.99 16.11 8.66
N GLY A 31 6.45 17.23 8.16
CA GLY A 31 7.29 18.42 7.95
C GLY A 31 7.88 18.90 9.28
N ILE A 32 7.10 18.80 10.36
CA ILE A 32 7.54 19.09 11.74
C ILE A 32 8.60 18.07 12.19
N ILE A 33 8.36 16.77 11.94
CA ILE A 33 9.28 15.68 12.30
C ILE A 33 10.61 15.77 11.52
N HIS A 34 10.57 16.12 10.23
CA HIS A 34 11.75 16.36 9.39
C HIS A 34 12.69 17.39 10.00
N ASN A 35 12.14 18.57 10.31
CA ASN A 35 12.92 19.70 10.81
C ASN A 35 13.49 19.45 12.21
N ALA A 36 12.87 18.55 12.99
CA ALA A 36 13.41 18.08 14.26
C ALA A 36 14.59 17.10 14.07
N LEU A 37 14.49 16.17 13.14
CA LEU A 37 15.45 15.06 13.00
C LEU A 37 16.68 15.35 12.13
N MET A 38 16.61 16.30 11.18
CA MET A 38 17.79 16.75 10.42
C MET A 38 18.93 17.28 11.29
N LYS A 39 18.63 17.67 12.54
CA LYS A 39 19.62 18.09 13.55
C LYS A 39 20.53 16.94 14.03
N PHE A 40 20.12 15.70 13.82
CA PHE A 40 20.80 14.48 14.27
C PHE A 40 21.17 13.55 13.13
N PHE A 41 20.40 13.57 12.03
CA PHE A 41 20.55 12.67 10.89
C PHE A 41 20.44 13.44 9.57
N PRO A 42 21.55 13.75 8.88
CA PRO A 42 21.49 14.39 7.56
C PRO A 42 20.89 13.43 6.52
N ASP A 43 20.16 13.97 5.54
CA ASP A 43 19.56 13.15 4.48
C ASP A 43 20.60 12.66 3.46
N ILE A 44 20.38 11.43 2.98
CA ILE A 44 21.24 10.67 2.08
C ILE A 44 20.98 11.05 0.60
N TYR A 45 19.84 11.67 0.29
CA TYR A 45 19.39 11.91 -1.09
C TYR A 45 20.32 12.77 -1.94
N GLN A 46 21.00 13.74 -1.31
CA GLN A 46 21.60 14.87 -2.02
C GLN A 46 23.09 14.69 -2.36
N TRP A 47 23.70 13.58 -1.96
CA TRP A 47 25.15 13.42 -1.94
C TRP A 47 25.66 12.39 -2.94
N TYR A 48 26.03 12.87 -4.14
CA TYR A 48 26.91 12.11 -5.06
C TYR A 48 28.28 11.82 -4.41
N THR A 49 28.71 12.67 -3.50
CA THR A 49 29.91 12.51 -2.66
C THR A 49 29.54 12.67 -1.19
N VAL A 50 29.68 11.61 -0.40
CA VAL A 50 29.39 11.62 1.04
C VAL A 50 30.34 12.59 1.75
N PRO A 51 29.85 13.58 2.51
CA PRO A 51 30.71 14.48 3.29
C PRO A 51 31.55 13.70 4.32
N GLU A 52 32.82 14.09 4.51
CA GLU A 52 33.78 13.36 5.37
C GLU A 52 33.31 13.25 6.83
N ASP A 53 32.58 14.25 7.31
CA ASP A 53 31.98 14.33 8.65
C ASP A 53 30.90 13.25 8.89
N VAL A 54 30.25 12.72 7.85
CA VAL A 54 29.25 11.63 7.95
C VAL A 54 29.76 10.27 7.48
N ARG A 55 31.01 10.17 7.02
CA ARG A 55 31.58 8.97 6.39
C ARG A 55 31.54 7.74 7.30
N LEU A 56 31.76 7.92 8.61
CA LEU A 56 31.70 6.83 9.60
C LEU A 56 30.27 6.27 9.73
N LEU A 57 29.26 7.14 9.81
CA LEU A 57 27.85 6.75 9.81
C LEU A 57 27.50 5.96 8.55
N TYR A 58 28.04 6.37 7.40
CA TYR A 58 27.84 5.73 6.10
C TYR A 58 28.47 4.34 5.97
N GLN A 59 29.52 4.04 6.74
CA GLN A 59 30.10 2.69 6.81
C GLN A 59 29.20 1.73 7.62
N PHE A 60 28.66 2.20 8.76
CA PHE A 60 27.77 1.39 9.58
C PHE A 60 26.32 1.32 9.06
N ALA A 61 25.91 2.28 8.23
CA ALA A 61 24.62 2.34 7.55
C ALA A 61 24.17 1.01 6.93
N MET A 62 25.09 0.28 6.29
CA MET A 62 24.79 -1.01 5.67
C MET A 62 24.41 -2.09 6.68
N ILE A 63 25.12 -2.14 7.80
CA ILE A 63 24.91 -3.14 8.87
C ILE A 63 23.62 -2.80 9.62
N ILE A 64 23.45 -1.53 10.02
CA ILE A 64 22.24 -1.02 10.70
C ILE A 64 21.01 -1.26 9.81
N GLY A 65 21.13 -0.94 8.53
CA GLY A 65 20.09 -1.12 7.51
C GLY A 65 19.66 -2.58 7.35
N LEU A 66 20.63 -3.48 7.15
CA LEU A 66 20.37 -4.91 6.98
C LEU A 66 19.71 -5.51 8.23
N LEU A 67 20.20 -5.18 9.42
CA LEU A 67 19.63 -5.63 10.69
C LEU A 67 18.19 -5.13 10.85
N ALA A 68 17.92 -3.86 10.60
CA ALA A 68 16.58 -3.28 10.67
C ALA A 68 15.62 -3.89 9.63
N PHE A 69 16.08 -4.15 8.41
CA PHE A 69 15.28 -4.79 7.36
C PHE A 69 14.90 -6.23 7.73
N ILE A 70 15.89 -7.03 8.13
CA ILE A 70 15.67 -8.42 8.59
C ILE A 70 14.73 -8.42 9.79
N LEU A 71 14.97 -7.56 10.79
CA LEU A 71 14.12 -7.45 11.98
C LEU A 71 12.68 -7.08 11.63
N SER A 72 12.48 -6.20 10.65
CA SER A 72 11.14 -5.81 10.20
C SER A 72 10.41 -6.95 9.50
N ILE A 73 11.08 -7.70 8.62
CA ILE A 73 10.54 -8.93 8.01
C ILE A 73 10.21 -9.96 9.09
N VAL A 74 11.10 -10.16 10.07
CA VAL A 74 10.88 -11.07 11.20
C VAL A 74 9.67 -10.63 12.03
N PHE A 75 9.49 -9.34 12.33
CA PHE A 75 8.31 -8.84 13.04
C PHE A 75 7.01 -8.98 12.24
N ILE A 76 7.05 -8.82 10.90
CA ILE A 76 5.91 -9.14 10.02
C ILE A 76 5.54 -10.62 10.17
N ILE A 77 6.50 -11.52 9.96
CA ILE A 77 6.30 -12.98 10.04
C ILE A 77 5.80 -13.39 11.43
N LEU A 78 6.45 -12.92 12.51
CA LEU A 78 6.05 -13.22 13.89
C LEU A 78 4.67 -12.65 14.24
N GLY A 79 4.33 -11.45 13.78
CA GLY A 79 2.99 -10.87 13.95
C GLY A 79 1.91 -11.70 13.26
N PHE A 80 2.20 -12.21 12.06
CA PHE A 80 1.34 -13.15 11.35
C PHE A 80 1.25 -14.52 12.05
N MET A 81 2.32 -15.04 12.65
CA MET A 81 2.32 -16.31 13.37
C MET A 81 1.60 -16.21 14.73
N ALA A 82 2.03 -15.32 15.64
CA ALA A 82 1.68 -15.29 17.06
C ALA A 82 0.27 -14.73 17.40
N ARG A 83 -0.57 -14.43 16.40
CA ARG A 83 -1.86 -13.70 16.49
C ARG A 83 -1.72 -12.22 16.88
N TRP A 84 -0.54 -11.77 17.28
CA TRP A 84 -0.25 -10.43 17.80
C TRP A 84 -0.16 -9.38 16.69
N THR A 85 -1.32 -8.82 16.34
CA THR A 85 -1.44 -7.77 15.31
C THR A 85 -0.53 -6.57 15.53
N LYS A 86 -0.20 -6.23 16.79
CA LYS A 86 0.71 -5.14 17.15
C LYS A 86 2.13 -5.32 16.59
N PHE A 87 2.73 -6.50 16.71
CA PHE A 87 4.10 -6.74 16.23
C PHE A 87 4.17 -6.81 14.70
N GLY A 88 3.13 -7.38 14.08
CA GLY A 88 2.98 -7.34 12.62
C GLY A 88 2.90 -5.90 12.13
N LEU A 89 2.05 -5.07 12.76
CA LEU A 89 1.96 -3.63 12.49
C LEU A 89 3.30 -2.91 12.65
N ILE A 90 4.08 -3.20 13.70
CA ILE A 90 5.40 -2.60 13.90
C ILE A 90 6.33 -2.98 12.74
N GLY A 91 6.46 -4.27 12.38
CA GLY A 91 7.31 -4.68 11.26
C GLY A 91 6.87 -4.09 9.92
N VAL A 92 5.56 -4.01 9.66
CA VAL A 92 5.00 -3.34 8.47
C VAL A 92 5.36 -1.86 8.48
N LEU A 93 5.10 -1.15 9.58
CA LEU A 93 5.41 0.27 9.73
C LEU A 93 6.92 0.52 9.56
N THR A 94 7.79 -0.35 10.07
CA THR A 94 9.25 -0.19 9.93
C THR A 94 9.75 -0.45 8.50
N LEU A 95 9.14 -1.34 7.71
CA LEU A 95 9.42 -1.42 6.26
C LEU A 95 8.80 -0.26 5.47
N TYR A 96 7.64 0.24 5.91
CA TYR A 96 6.81 1.22 5.19
C TYR A 96 7.16 2.68 5.50
N LEU A 97 7.81 2.98 6.63
CA LEU A 97 8.33 4.31 6.96
C LEU A 97 9.50 4.79 6.08
N PRO A 98 10.52 3.96 5.76
CA PRO A 98 11.57 4.29 4.77
C PRO A 98 11.00 4.59 3.39
N VAL A 99 9.99 3.81 3.02
CA VAL A 99 9.23 3.94 1.77
C VAL A 99 8.54 5.28 1.76
N PHE A 100 7.84 5.59 2.85
CA PHE A 100 7.21 6.88 3.04
C PHE A 100 8.24 8.02 3.04
N SER A 101 9.48 7.80 3.47
CA SER A 101 10.56 8.77 3.31
C SER A 101 11.01 8.95 1.86
N GLY A 102 11.10 7.87 1.06
CA GLY A 102 11.39 7.94 -0.38
C GLY A 102 10.27 8.64 -1.17
N PHE A 103 9.03 8.25 -0.88
CA PHE A 103 7.77 8.88 -1.31
C PHE A 103 7.78 10.40 -1.04
N ALA A 104 8.31 10.81 0.11
CA ALA A 104 8.11 12.14 0.64
C ALA A 104 9.20 13.19 0.39
N SER A 105 10.40 12.85 -0.05
CA SER A 105 11.43 13.90 -0.31
C SER A 105 11.08 14.83 -1.47
N THR A 106 10.03 14.53 -2.23
CA THR A 106 9.55 15.38 -3.34
C THR A 106 8.20 16.00 -3.08
N MET A 107 7.27 15.35 -2.38
CA MET A 107 6.12 16.06 -1.81
C MET A 107 5.42 15.29 -0.68
N PHE A 108 5.50 15.90 0.51
CA PHE A 108 4.72 15.60 1.71
C PHE A 108 4.95 14.26 2.42
N LEU A 109 4.63 14.31 3.72
CA LEU A 109 4.48 13.20 4.66
C LEU A 109 5.73 12.64 5.35
N PHE A 110 6.96 12.65 4.85
CA PHE A 110 8.16 12.16 5.60
C PHE A 110 9.55 12.58 5.01
N ALA A 111 9.66 13.76 4.38
CA ALA A 111 10.86 14.24 3.65
C ALA A 111 12.19 14.22 4.45
N GLY A 112 12.11 14.21 5.79
CA GLY A 112 13.25 14.18 6.70
C GLY A 112 13.51 12.89 7.45
N LEU A 113 12.77 11.81 7.17
CA LEU A 113 13.15 10.48 7.67
C LEU A 113 14.17 9.81 6.74
N GLY A 114 15.12 10.59 6.22
CA GLY A 114 16.26 10.10 5.46
C GLY A 114 17.00 8.97 6.18
N VAL A 115 17.09 9.03 7.51
CA VAL A 115 17.65 7.96 8.34
C VAL A 115 16.95 6.61 8.18
N LEU A 116 15.66 6.58 7.88
CA LEU A 116 14.93 5.31 7.70
C LEU A 116 15.25 4.67 6.35
N ARG A 117 15.73 5.44 5.37
CA ARG A 117 16.22 4.89 4.08
C ARG A 117 17.37 3.92 4.26
N TYR A 118 18.16 4.05 5.34
CA TYR A 118 19.18 3.07 5.70
C TYR A 118 18.64 1.63 5.74
N ILE A 119 17.38 1.42 6.15
CA ILE A 119 16.71 0.10 6.12
C ILE A 119 16.76 -0.55 4.73
N TRP A 120 16.67 0.24 3.66
CA TRP A 120 16.70 -0.26 2.28
C TRP A 120 18.09 -0.20 1.62
N TYR A 121 19.06 0.49 2.25
CA TYR A 121 20.41 0.70 1.72
C TYR A 121 21.16 -0.58 1.26
N PRO A 122 21.03 -1.76 1.93
CA PRO A 122 21.64 -2.99 1.42
C PRO A 122 21.12 -3.39 0.03
N ILE A 123 19.83 -3.15 -0.22
CA ILE A 123 19.15 -3.50 -1.47
C ILE A 123 19.48 -2.46 -2.55
N THR A 124 19.55 -1.18 -2.21
CA THR A 124 19.85 -0.13 -3.21
C THR A 124 21.23 -0.28 -3.85
N ARG A 125 22.21 -0.88 -3.16
CA ARG A 125 23.51 -1.20 -3.76
C ARG A 125 23.44 -2.30 -4.83
N ILE A 126 22.43 -3.16 -4.80
CA ILE A 126 22.23 -4.26 -5.75
C ILE A 126 21.47 -3.79 -7.00
N PHE A 127 20.47 -2.93 -6.82
CA PHE A 127 19.56 -2.48 -7.89
C PHE A 127 19.86 -1.06 -8.42
N GLY A 128 21.10 -0.59 -8.32
CA GLY A 128 21.53 0.67 -8.94
C GLY A 128 20.93 1.95 -8.35
N GLY A 129 20.62 1.96 -7.04
CA GLY A 129 20.12 3.12 -6.30
C GLY A 129 18.72 2.94 -5.71
N TYR A 130 18.23 3.96 -4.98
CA TYR A 130 16.87 3.95 -4.42
C TYR A 130 15.80 3.90 -5.51
N ALA A 131 16.05 4.52 -6.67
CA ALA A 131 15.11 4.55 -7.78
C ALA A 131 14.82 3.16 -8.36
N GLY A 132 15.86 2.36 -8.64
CA GLY A 132 15.69 1.00 -9.14
C GLY A 132 14.99 0.06 -8.16
N VAL A 133 15.15 0.25 -6.84
CA VAL A 133 14.46 -0.58 -5.84
C VAL A 133 12.99 -0.20 -5.70
N LEU A 134 12.69 1.11 -5.62
CA LEU A 134 11.33 1.59 -5.40
C LEU A 134 10.41 1.24 -6.58
N SER A 135 10.93 1.34 -7.81
CA SER A 135 10.16 1.13 -9.04
C SER A 135 9.79 -0.33 -9.35
N ILE A 136 10.36 -1.33 -8.65
CA ILE A 136 10.05 -2.75 -8.90
C ILE A 136 8.54 -2.99 -8.70
N GLY A 137 7.85 -3.37 -9.77
CA GLY A 137 6.40 -3.63 -9.80
C GLY A 137 5.63 -2.60 -10.63
N TYR A 138 6.24 -1.45 -10.95
CA TYR A 138 5.55 -0.30 -11.50
C TYR A 138 4.97 -0.57 -12.90
N SER A 139 5.76 -1.19 -13.78
CA SER A 139 5.36 -1.56 -15.14
C SER A 139 4.07 -2.39 -15.17
N LEU A 140 3.91 -3.34 -14.23
CA LEU A 140 2.68 -4.14 -14.09
C LEU A 140 1.55 -3.35 -13.42
N LEU A 141 1.86 -2.53 -12.41
CA LEU A 141 0.87 -1.76 -11.66
C LEU A 141 0.24 -0.65 -12.48
N ILE A 142 0.92 -0.09 -13.48
CA ILE A 142 0.36 0.94 -14.35
C ILE A 142 -0.47 0.40 -15.53
N LEU A 143 -0.36 -0.90 -15.87
CA LEU A 143 -1.11 -1.51 -16.98
C LEU A 143 -2.63 -1.21 -16.96
N PRO A 144 -3.35 -1.28 -15.82
CA PRO A 144 -4.79 -0.98 -15.81
C PRO A 144 -5.09 0.45 -16.24
N LEU A 145 -4.24 1.41 -15.89
CA LEU A 145 -4.38 2.81 -16.32
C LEU A 145 -4.02 2.97 -17.79
N LEU A 146 -2.94 2.32 -18.26
CA LEU A 146 -2.53 2.37 -19.67
C LEU A 146 -3.58 1.76 -20.62
N ILE A 147 -4.27 0.70 -20.20
CA ILE A 147 -5.35 0.08 -20.98
C ILE A 147 -6.52 1.07 -21.18
N VAL A 148 -6.87 1.82 -20.13
CA VAL A 148 -7.95 2.82 -20.22
C VAL A 148 -7.48 4.10 -20.92
N SER A 149 -6.22 4.49 -20.78
CA SER A 149 -5.65 5.66 -21.45
C SER A 149 -5.23 5.41 -22.91
N PHE A 150 -5.26 4.16 -23.38
CA PHE A 150 -4.79 3.76 -24.71
C PHE A 150 -5.39 4.58 -25.88
N PRO A 151 -6.70 4.94 -25.92
CA PRO A 151 -7.23 5.77 -26.99
C PRO A 151 -6.60 7.18 -27.04
N PHE A 152 -6.27 7.75 -25.88
CA PHE A 152 -5.61 9.05 -25.77
C PHE A 152 -4.11 8.97 -26.14
N LEU A 153 -3.47 7.84 -25.83
CA LEU A 153 -2.10 7.55 -26.29
C LEU A 153 -2.03 7.48 -27.81
N VAL A 154 -3.03 6.88 -28.45
CA VAL A 154 -3.16 6.86 -29.91
C VAL A 154 -3.43 8.27 -30.46
N SER A 155 -4.27 9.09 -29.83
CA SER A 155 -4.55 10.45 -30.33
C SER A 155 -3.35 11.40 -30.19
N ASP A 156 -2.57 11.29 -29.11
CA ASP A 156 -1.31 12.03 -28.95
C ASP A 156 -0.24 11.55 -29.95
N LEU A 157 -0.10 10.24 -30.16
CA LEU A 157 0.84 9.66 -31.13
C LEU A 157 0.52 10.07 -32.58
N LEU A 158 -0.77 10.20 -32.92
CA LEU A 158 -1.24 10.70 -34.21
C LEU A 158 -1.22 12.24 -34.31
N GLN A 159 -0.72 12.95 -33.29
CA GLN A 159 -0.65 14.42 -33.23
C GLN A 159 -2.01 15.13 -33.34
N ILE A 160 -3.11 14.41 -33.04
CA ILE A 160 -4.47 14.95 -32.97
C ILE A 160 -4.64 15.76 -31.67
N THR A 161 -3.93 15.34 -30.62
CA THR A 161 -3.86 16.00 -29.31
C THR A 161 -2.40 16.13 -28.86
N VAL A 162 -2.13 17.02 -27.90
CA VAL A 162 -0.75 17.33 -27.46
C VAL A 162 -0.41 16.69 -26.11
N GLN A 163 -1.40 16.47 -25.23
CA GLN A 163 -1.21 15.96 -23.85
C GLN A 163 -2.40 15.14 -23.33
N ALA A 164 -3.27 14.63 -24.22
CA ALA A 164 -4.54 14.01 -23.79
C ALA A 164 -4.33 12.78 -22.90
N THR A 165 -3.26 12.01 -23.12
CA THR A 165 -2.87 10.86 -22.28
C THR A 165 -2.57 11.29 -20.85
N ILE A 166 -1.81 12.38 -20.69
CA ILE A 166 -1.40 12.89 -19.38
C ILE A 166 -2.61 13.44 -18.63
N THR A 167 -3.49 14.19 -19.32
CA THR A 167 -4.75 14.66 -18.76
C THR A 167 -5.66 13.50 -18.35
N ALA A 168 -5.81 12.48 -19.21
CA ALA A 168 -6.64 11.31 -18.93
C ALA A 168 -6.11 10.50 -17.73
N LEU A 169 -4.80 10.25 -17.67
CA LEU A 169 -4.15 9.61 -16.51
C LEU A 169 -4.36 10.43 -15.23
N GLY A 170 -4.15 11.75 -15.27
CA GLY A 170 -4.38 12.63 -14.12
C GLY A 170 -5.81 12.56 -13.61
N VAL A 171 -6.80 12.65 -14.50
CA VAL A 171 -8.22 12.52 -14.16
C VAL A 171 -8.52 11.14 -13.55
N MET A 172 -8.00 10.05 -14.13
CA MET A 172 -8.18 8.70 -13.57
C MET A 172 -7.59 8.58 -12.17
N VAL A 173 -6.38 9.10 -11.93
CA VAL A 173 -5.74 9.09 -10.61
C VAL A 173 -6.61 9.85 -9.59
N PHE A 174 -7.05 11.08 -9.89
CA PHE A 174 -7.93 11.83 -8.98
C PHE A 174 -9.28 11.15 -8.72
N VAL A 175 -9.88 10.52 -9.73
CA VAL A 175 -11.12 9.74 -9.57
C VAL A 175 -10.91 8.54 -8.64
N ILE A 176 -9.79 7.81 -8.76
CA ILE A 176 -9.51 6.66 -7.89
C ILE A 176 -9.17 7.11 -6.46
N ILE A 177 -8.49 8.26 -6.26
CA ILE A 177 -8.31 8.90 -4.94
C ILE A 177 -9.67 9.14 -4.28
N PHE A 178 -10.58 9.80 -5.01
CA PHE A 178 -11.89 10.18 -4.49
C PHE A 178 -12.76 8.96 -4.16
N ILE A 179 -12.77 7.94 -5.02
CA ILE A 179 -13.45 6.67 -4.78
C ILE A 179 -12.85 5.94 -3.56
N GLY A 180 -11.52 5.85 -3.47
CA GLY A 180 -10.84 5.24 -2.33
C GLY A 180 -11.16 5.93 -1.00
N PHE A 181 -11.18 7.26 -0.99
CA PHE A 181 -11.55 8.10 0.15
C PHE A 181 -13.00 7.87 0.60
N ILE A 182 -13.96 7.87 -0.34
CA ILE A 182 -15.37 7.62 -0.05
C ILE A 182 -15.56 6.21 0.51
N ILE A 183 -14.97 5.19 -0.14
CA ILE A 183 -15.06 3.80 0.30
C ILE A 183 -14.49 3.68 1.73
N LEU A 184 -13.31 4.25 2.00
CA LEU A 184 -12.70 4.21 3.33
C LEU A 184 -13.59 4.88 4.39
N THR A 185 -14.07 6.10 4.12
CA THR A 185 -14.90 6.87 5.06
C THR A 185 -16.24 6.18 5.33
N VAL A 186 -16.96 5.72 4.30
CA VAL A 186 -18.22 4.98 4.47
C VAL A 186 -17.99 3.68 5.24
N SER A 187 -16.86 3.00 5.01
CA SER A 187 -16.54 1.75 5.71
C SER A 187 -16.17 1.93 7.17
N VAL A 188 -15.44 3.00 7.52
CA VAL A 188 -15.10 3.33 8.91
C VAL A 188 -16.34 3.80 9.67
N ALA A 189 -17.17 4.66 9.07
CA ALA A 189 -18.46 5.09 9.64
C ALA A 189 -19.40 3.89 9.91
N THR A 190 -19.56 3.01 8.92
CA THR A 190 -20.39 1.81 9.03
C THR A 190 -19.89 0.89 10.15
N TRP A 191 -18.58 0.63 10.18
CA TRP A 191 -17.97 -0.22 11.20
C TRP A 191 -18.13 0.34 12.61
N LEU A 192 -17.89 1.64 12.78
CA LEU A 192 -18.00 2.30 14.08
C LEU A 192 -19.46 2.31 14.58
N TYR A 193 -20.43 2.56 13.70
CA TYR A 193 -21.86 2.48 14.02
C TYR A 193 -22.27 1.11 14.57
N TYR A 194 -21.94 0.02 13.87
CA TYR A 194 -22.29 -1.33 14.31
C TYR A 194 -21.49 -1.76 15.55
N ARG A 195 -20.24 -1.31 15.69
CA ARG A 195 -19.41 -1.60 16.87
C ARG A 195 -19.93 -0.91 18.15
N LEU A 196 -20.43 0.33 18.05
CA LEU A 196 -21.11 1.02 19.15
C LEU A 196 -22.50 0.43 19.45
N SER A 197 -23.06 -0.33 18.51
CA SER A 197 -24.34 -1.04 18.66
C SER A 197 -24.18 -2.49 19.14
N SER A 198 -22.97 -2.91 19.53
CA SER A 198 -22.63 -4.27 19.97
C SER A 198 -23.03 -5.38 18.98
N ALA A 199 -23.08 -5.07 17.68
CA ALA A 199 -23.45 -6.05 16.65
C ALA A 199 -22.36 -7.10 16.43
N GLY A 200 -22.77 -8.29 15.98
CA GLY A 200 -21.88 -9.38 15.56
C GLY A 200 -21.25 -9.13 14.19
N ILE A 201 -21.46 -10.03 13.22
CA ILE A 201 -20.93 -9.83 11.86
C ILE A 201 -21.68 -8.69 11.16
N ILE A 202 -20.94 -7.70 10.67
CA ILE A 202 -21.45 -6.61 9.84
C ILE A 202 -21.63 -7.13 8.41
N LYS A 203 -22.88 -7.19 7.92
CA LYS A 203 -23.25 -7.66 6.57
C LYS A 203 -24.04 -6.61 5.76
N GLN A 204 -24.21 -5.42 6.31
CA GLN A 204 -25.12 -4.38 5.83
C GLN A 204 -24.34 -3.16 5.29
N GLY A 205 -25.01 -2.31 4.50
CA GLY A 205 -24.36 -1.16 3.86
C GLY A 205 -23.25 -1.59 2.91
N ILE A 206 -22.09 -0.93 2.98
CA ILE A 206 -20.95 -1.22 2.11
C ILE A 206 -20.39 -2.65 2.29
N TYR A 207 -20.56 -3.25 3.47
CA TYR A 207 -20.17 -4.63 3.75
C TYR A 207 -21.01 -5.67 2.97
N ARG A 208 -22.16 -5.29 2.40
CA ARG A 208 -22.92 -6.18 1.49
C ARG A 208 -22.16 -6.43 0.18
N TYR A 209 -21.32 -5.49 -0.26
CA TYR A 209 -20.66 -5.49 -1.56
C TYR A 209 -19.19 -5.91 -1.50
N SER A 210 -18.60 -5.94 -0.30
CA SER A 210 -17.20 -6.30 -0.06
C SER A 210 -17.04 -6.72 1.39
N ARG A 211 -16.32 -7.81 1.66
CA ARG A 211 -16.06 -8.24 3.05
C ARG A 211 -15.04 -7.35 3.76
N HIS A 212 -14.14 -6.72 3.00
CA HIS A 212 -13.06 -5.89 3.51
C HIS A 212 -13.03 -4.48 2.87
N PRO A 213 -14.12 -3.69 2.98
CA PRO A 213 -14.25 -2.45 2.23
C PRO A 213 -13.32 -1.34 2.74
N GLN A 214 -12.97 -1.34 4.04
CA GLN A 214 -11.93 -0.44 4.58
C GLN A 214 -10.58 -0.66 3.91
N TYR A 215 -10.18 -1.92 3.74
CA TYR A 215 -8.95 -2.31 3.07
C TYR A 215 -9.00 -1.98 1.57
N LEU A 216 -10.14 -2.17 0.91
CA LEU A 216 -10.32 -1.73 -0.48
C LEU A 216 -10.09 -0.21 -0.64
N GLY A 217 -10.72 0.60 0.22
CA GLY A 217 -10.59 2.07 0.17
C GLY A 217 -9.14 2.53 0.39
N LEU A 218 -8.46 1.94 1.38
CA LEU A 218 -7.05 2.20 1.65
C LEU A 218 -6.13 1.78 0.49
N LEU A 219 -6.36 0.60 -0.10
CA LEU A 219 -5.58 0.13 -1.24
C LEU A 219 -5.76 1.01 -2.48
N LEU A 220 -6.99 1.41 -2.82
CA LEU A 220 -7.26 2.32 -3.93
C LEU A 220 -6.63 3.71 -3.73
N TRP A 221 -6.70 4.23 -2.50
CA TRP A 221 -6.04 5.49 -2.13
C TRP A 221 -4.52 5.39 -2.32
N CYS A 222 -3.86 4.38 -1.74
CA CYS A 222 -2.41 4.17 -1.88
C CYS A 222 -1.98 3.86 -3.33
N TYR A 223 -2.81 3.14 -4.10
CA TYR A 223 -2.58 2.87 -5.52
C TYR A 223 -2.58 4.15 -6.36
N SER A 224 -3.48 5.09 -6.05
CA SER A 224 -3.51 6.36 -6.77
C SER A 224 -2.33 7.25 -6.42
N LEU A 225 -1.91 7.24 -5.14
CA LEU A 225 -0.70 7.95 -4.69
C LEU A 225 0.56 7.46 -5.41
N LEU A 226 0.67 6.17 -5.73
CA LEU A 226 1.75 5.61 -6.57
C LEU A 226 1.80 6.23 -7.98
N HIS A 227 0.65 6.61 -8.55
CA HIS A 227 0.55 7.13 -9.91
C HIS A 227 0.51 8.67 -10.00
N LEU A 228 0.46 9.39 -8.88
CA LEU A 228 0.65 10.84 -8.83
C LEU A 228 2.05 11.25 -9.32
N TYR A 229 3.07 10.42 -9.09
CA TYR A 229 4.43 10.59 -9.62
C TYR A 229 4.52 10.50 -11.14
N SER A 230 3.56 9.86 -11.79
CA SER A 230 3.48 9.69 -13.24
C SER A 230 2.99 10.95 -13.97
N ILE A 231 2.54 11.97 -13.22
CA ILE A 231 1.96 13.21 -13.74
C ILE A 231 3.04 14.31 -13.71
N PRO A 232 3.30 15.03 -14.82
CA PRO A 232 4.22 16.16 -14.84
C PRO A 232 3.85 17.23 -13.80
N GLY A 233 4.83 17.64 -12.99
CA GLY A 233 4.65 18.58 -11.89
C GLY A 233 5.68 18.33 -10.79
N SER A 234 5.44 18.87 -9.60
CA SER A 234 6.37 18.81 -8.46
C SER A 234 6.76 17.39 -7.99
N PHE A 235 6.00 16.36 -8.35
CA PHE A 235 6.29 14.95 -8.07
C PHE A 235 7.08 14.22 -9.18
N ALA A 236 7.24 14.80 -10.38
CA ALA A 236 7.69 14.06 -11.56
C ALA A 236 9.19 13.67 -11.55
N HIS A 237 9.96 14.17 -10.59
CA HIS A 237 11.40 13.90 -10.46
C HIS A 237 11.73 12.74 -9.51
N THR A 238 10.74 11.94 -9.09
CA THR A 238 10.93 10.81 -8.16
C THR A 238 10.47 9.48 -8.74
N PRO A 239 11.21 8.39 -8.47
CA PRO A 239 10.83 7.04 -8.85
C PRO A 239 9.50 6.63 -8.17
N PRO A 240 8.61 5.94 -8.90
CA PRO A 240 7.33 5.50 -8.34
C PRO A 240 7.55 4.44 -7.25
N PRO A 241 6.88 4.54 -6.09
CA PRO A 241 7.03 3.65 -4.92
C PRO A 241 6.29 2.30 -5.08
N ALA A 242 6.52 1.58 -6.18
CA ALA A 242 5.79 0.38 -6.59
C ALA A 242 6.04 -0.85 -5.70
N LEU A 243 7.29 -1.21 -5.43
CA LEU A 243 7.61 -2.40 -4.63
C LEU A 243 7.02 -2.30 -3.22
N PRO A 244 7.10 -1.13 -2.56
CA PRO A 244 6.41 -0.93 -1.30
C PRO A 244 4.89 -0.99 -1.37
N TYR A 245 4.27 -0.50 -2.46
CA TYR A 245 2.84 -0.68 -2.66
C TYR A 245 2.49 -2.17 -2.80
N LEU A 246 3.30 -2.99 -3.49
CA LEU A 246 3.12 -4.44 -3.53
C LEU A 246 3.23 -5.08 -2.13
N ILE A 247 4.22 -4.67 -1.32
CA ILE A 247 4.37 -5.15 0.07
C ILE A 247 3.13 -4.78 0.90
N LEU A 248 2.64 -3.55 0.79
CA LEU A 248 1.42 -3.09 1.46
C LEU A 248 0.19 -3.89 1.01
N LEU A 249 0.01 -4.07 -0.29
CA LEU A 249 -1.09 -4.83 -0.90
C LEU A 249 -1.14 -6.25 -0.35
N PHE A 250 -0.04 -6.98 -0.41
CA PHE A 250 0.01 -8.38 0.05
C PHE A 250 -0.04 -8.50 1.57
N THR A 251 0.48 -7.52 2.31
CA THR A 251 0.31 -7.43 3.76
C THR A 251 -1.17 -7.28 4.13
N ILE A 252 -1.89 -6.35 3.50
CA ILE A 252 -3.31 -6.11 3.76
C ILE A 252 -4.15 -7.34 3.37
N ILE A 253 -3.87 -7.97 2.22
CA ILE A 253 -4.51 -9.24 1.83
C ILE A 253 -4.24 -10.33 2.87
N GLY A 254 -3.01 -10.45 3.36
CA GLY A 254 -2.64 -11.41 4.40
C GLY A 254 -3.38 -11.17 5.72
N ILE A 255 -3.47 -9.92 6.17
CA ILE A 255 -4.20 -9.53 7.39
C ILE A 255 -5.67 -9.91 7.25
N ALA A 256 -6.30 -9.55 6.13
CA ALA A 256 -7.68 -9.86 5.82
C ALA A 256 -7.96 -11.38 5.81
N LEU A 257 -7.08 -12.19 5.20
CA LEU A 257 -7.19 -13.65 5.21
C LEU A 257 -7.10 -14.25 6.62
N VAL A 258 -6.19 -13.75 7.46
CA VAL A 258 -6.06 -14.17 8.87
C VAL A 258 -7.23 -13.65 9.73
N GLU A 259 -7.86 -12.55 9.36
CA GLU A 259 -9.11 -12.09 9.97
C GLU A 259 -10.28 -13.01 9.62
N GLU A 260 -10.43 -13.43 8.35
CA GLU A 260 -11.47 -14.38 7.94
C GLU A 260 -11.38 -15.69 8.74
N GLN A 261 -10.17 -16.21 8.95
CA GLN A 261 -9.93 -17.41 9.77
C GLN A 261 -10.48 -17.22 11.20
N ARG A 262 -10.21 -16.08 11.85
CA ARG A 262 -10.72 -15.77 13.20
C ARG A 262 -12.25 -15.58 13.23
N LEU A 263 -12.83 -15.06 12.15
CA LEU A 263 -14.28 -14.88 12.03
C LEU A 263 -15.00 -16.22 11.79
N ILE A 264 -14.38 -17.15 11.05
CA ILE A 264 -14.85 -18.54 10.94
C ILE A 264 -14.71 -19.26 12.30
N GLU A 265 -13.58 -19.14 12.99
CA GLU A 265 -13.39 -19.71 14.35
C GLU A 265 -14.45 -19.21 15.34
N ARG A 266 -14.89 -17.96 15.23
CA ARG A 266 -15.84 -17.33 16.17
C ARG A 266 -17.32 -17.53 15.82
N TYR A 267 -17.66 -17.51 14.53
CA TYR A 267 -19.05 -17.45 14.07
C TYR A 267 -19.44 -18.60 13.11
N GLY A 268 -18.52 -19.52 12.81
CA GLY A 268 -18.77 -20.76 12.07
C GLY A 268 -19.52 -20.57 10.74
N ASP A 269 -20.66 -21.25 10.62
CA ASP A 269 -21.50 -21.22 9.41
C ASP A 269 -22.07 -19.83 9.10
N GLU A 270 -22.24 -18.97 10.11
CA GLU A 270 -22.80 -17.62 9.92
C GLU A 270 -21.86 -16.76 9.05
N TYR A 271 -20.56 -16.81 9.32
CA TYR A 271 -19.55 -16.14 8.50
C TYR A 271 -19.32 -16.88 7.18
N THR A 272 -19.38 -18.21 7.18
CA THR A 272 -19.21 -19.03 5.98
C THR A 272 -20.29 -18.75 4.94
N ASN A 273 -21.54 -18.54 5.35
CA ASN A 273 -22.64 -18.16 4.46
C ASN A 273 -22.50 -16.72 3.96
N TYR A 274 -22.06 -15.78 4.80
CA TYR A 274 -21.72 -14.41 4.36
C TYR A 274 -20.58 -14.41 3.32
N ARG A 275 -19.54 -15.22 3.52
CA ARG A 275 -18.42 -15.45 2.57
C ARG A 275 -18.87 -16.01 1.21
N LYS A 276 -19.95 -16.81 1.15
CA LYS A 276 -20.52 -17.30 -0.11
C LYS A 276 -21.24 -16.21 -0.90
N GLN A 277 -21.84 -15.24 -0.20
CA GLN A 277 -22.70 -14.20 -0.78
C GLN A 277 -21.93 -12.91 -1.13
N THR A 278 -20.84 -12.61 -0.41
CA THR A 278 -20.11 -11.33 -0.52
C THR A 278 -18.66 -11.55 -1.00
N PRO A 279 -18.18 -10.80 -2.01
CA PRO A 279 -16.80 -10.93 -2.50
C PRO A 279 -15.77 -10.48 -1.45
N PHE A 280 -14.50 -10.85 -1.65
CA PHE A 280 -13.43 -10.54 -0.70
C PHE A 280 -13.12 -9.04 -0.63
N LEU A 281 -12.77 -8.44 -1.77
CA LEU A 281 -12.55 -7.00 -1.93
C LEU A 281 -13.50 -6.42 -2.98
N ILE A 282 -13.46 -6.95 -4.21
CA ILE A 282 -14.33 -6.55 -5.33
C ILE A 282 -14.95 -7.79 -5.98
N PRO A 283 -16.12 -7.67 -6.64
CA PRO A 283 -16.66 -8.74 -7.47
C PRO A 283 -15.71 -9.02 -8.65
N LEU A 284 -15.37 -10.29 -8.88
CA LEU A 284 -14.45 -10.72 -9.94
C LEU A 284 -15.15 -11.74 -10.87
N PRO A 285 -14.98 -11.64 -12.20
CA PRO A 285 -15.43 -12.68 -13.13
C PRO A 285 -14.83 -14.05 -12.79
N LYS A 286 -15.58 -15.12 -13.07
CA LYS A 286 -15.14 -16.51 -12.78
C LYS A 286 -13.77 -16.85 -13.37
N VAL A 287 -13.46 -16.34 -14.57
CA VAL A 287 -12.16 -16.53 -15.24
C VAL A 287 -11.02 -15.89 -14.45
N VAL A 288 -11.14 -14.60 -14.11
CA VAL A 288 -10.15 -13.85 -13.30
C VAL A 288 -9.98 -14.50 -11.92
N LYS A 289 -11.08 -14.88 -11.27
CA LYS A 289 -11.04 -15.61 -9.99
C LYS A 289 -10.27 -16.92 -10.12
N ASN A 290 -10.52 -17.72 -11.14
CA ASN A 290 -9.80 -18.99 -11.36
C ASN A 290 -8.32 -18.79 -11.69
N PHE A 291 -7.98 -17.73 -12.43
CA PHE A 291 -6.59 -17.38 -12.72
C PHE A 291 -5.82 -16.98 -11.46
N ILE A 292 -6.38 -16.12 -10.62
CA ILE A 292 -5.79 -15.76 -9.32
C ILE A 292 -5.64 -17.03 -8.47
N LEU A 293 -6.71 -17.80 -8.29
CA LEU A 293 -6.69 -19.01 -7.45
C LEU A 293 -5.80 -20.15 -7.98
N TRP A 294 -5.24 -20.05 -9.19
CA TRP A 294 -4.26 -21.00 -9.70
C TRP A 294 -2.99 -21.08 -8.83
N ILE A 295 -2.49 -19.94 -8.34
CA ILE A 295 -1.30 -19.88 -7.48
C ILE A 295 -1.51 -20.63 -6.15
N PRO A 296 -2.51 -20.32 -5.30
CA PRO A 296 -2.74 -21.08 -4.07
C PRO A 296 -3.05 -22.56 -4.33
N ARG A 297 -3.78 -22.92 -5.39
CA ARG A 297 -3.98 -24.33 -5.79
C ARG A 297 -2.65 -25.05 -6.03
N ARG A 298 -1.63 -24.38 -6.60
CA ARG A 298 -0.29 -24.96 -6.83
C ARG A 298 0.60 -24.93 -5.59
N VAL A 299 0.53 -23.90 -4.75
CA VAL A 299 1.42 -23.71 -3.59
C VAL A 299 0.93 -24.44 -2.34
N ILE A 300 -0.39 -24.55 -2.13
CA ILE A 300 -1.01 -25.12 -0.93
C ILE A 300 -2.09 -26.19 -1.21
N GLY A 301 -2.33 -26.54 -2.48
CA GLY A 301 -3.29 -27.59 -2.86
C GLY A 301 -4.77 -27.21 -2.79
N LYS A 302 -5.10 -25.98 -2.37
CA LYS A 302 -6.47 -25.50 -2.14
C LYS A 302 -6.65 -24.03 -2.50
N ASP A 303 -7.89 -23.61 -2.71
CA ASP A 303 -8.22 -22.24 -3.15
C ASP A 303 -7.85 -21.18 -2.12
N LEU A 304 -8.02 -21.47 -0.82
CA LEU A 304 -7.93 -20.47 0.25
C LEU A 304 -7.08 -21.01 1.41
N PRO A 305 -6.15 -20.21 1.94
CA PRO A 305 -5.32 -20.62 3.07
C PRO A 305 -6.14 -20.69 4.37
N GLU A 306 -5.93 -21.76 5.12
CA GLU A 306 -6.57 -22.05 6.41
C GLU A 306 -5.59 -21.86 7.57
N THR A 307 -4.29 -21.97 7.32
CA THR A 307 -3.24 -21.67 8.30
C THR A 307 -2.48 -20.38 7.94
N ARG A 308 -1.83 -19.76 8.93
CA ARG A 308 -1.00 -18.57 8.72
C ARG A 308 0.23 -18.85 7.86
N ILE A 309 0.79 -20.05 7.98
CA ILE A 309 1.94 -20.48 7.18
C ILE A 309 1.53 -20.57 5.70
N GLU A 310 0.33 -21.06 5.40
CA GLU A 310 -0.23 -21.04 4.05
C GLU A 310 -0.49 -19.61 3.55
N VAL A 311 -1.03 -18.71 4.39
CA VAL A 311 -1.17 -17.29 4.04
C VAL A 311 0.18 -16.70 3.64
N ILE A 312 1.22 -16.84 4.50
CA ILE A 312 2.57 -16.34 4.26
C ILE A 312 3.14 -16.91 2.94
N LYS A 313 3.09 -18.24 2.75
CA LYS A 313 3.56 -18.89 1.52
C LYS A 313 2.89 -18.30 0.27
N VAL A 314 1.57 -18.16 0.29
CA VAL A 314 0.80 -17.66 -0.86
C VAL A 314 1.14 -16.19 -1.15
N ILE A 315 1.13 -15.30 -0.14
CA ILE A 315 1.42 -13.88 -0.36
C ILE A 315 2.87 -13.63 -0.79
N THR A 316 3.83 -14.39 -0.26
CA THR A 316 5.24 -14.30 -0.66
C THR A 316 5.42 -14.75 -2.12
N VAL A 317 4.77 -15.83 -2.54
CA VAL A 317 4.83 -16.28 -3.94
C VAL A 317 4.23 -15.23 -4.90
N TYR A 318 3.10 -14.61 -4.56
CA TYR A 318 2.56 -13.52 -5.39
C TYR A 318 3.50 -12.30 -5.46
N LEU A 319 4.05 -11.88 -4.31
CA LEU A 319 4.99 -10.74 -4.26
C LEU A 319 6.22 -10.99 -5.13
N LEU A 320 6.82 -12.19 -5.03
CA LEU A 320 7.96 -12.58 -5.85
C LEU A 320 7.60 -12.66 -7.34
N ILE A 321 6.45 -13.24 -7.69
CA ILE A 321 6.00 -13.31 -9.09
C ILE A 321 5.82 -11.92 -9.69
N LEU A 322 5.13 -11.00 -9.01
CA LEU A 322 4.92 -9.65 -9.54
C LEU A 322 6.24 -8.87 -9.63
N ALA A 323 7.10 -8.94 -8.61
CA ALA A 323 8.40 -8.26 -8.62
C ALA A 323 9.34 -8.80 -9.72
N LEU A 324 9.41 -10.12 -9.91
CA LEU A 324 10.29 -10.73 -10.92
C LEU A 324 9.77 -10.54 -12.34
N LEU A 325 8.45 -10.53 -12.56
CA LEU A 325 7.85 -10.27 -13.87
C LEU A 325 7.98 -8.81 -14.30
N SER A 326 7.93 -7.86 -13.36
CA SER A 326 8.03 -6.43 -13.66
C SER A 326 9.49 -5.99 -13.83
N MET A 327 10.42 -6.54 -13.05
CA MET A 327 11.81 -6.07 -12.94
C MET A 327 12.54 -5.83 -14.27
N PRO A 328 12.44 -6.70 -15.31
CA PRO A 328 13.05 -6.43 -16.60
C PRO A 328 12.52 -5.15 -17.27
N PHE A 329 11.21 -4.89 -17.16
CA PHE A 329 10.57 -3.71 -17.73
C PHE A 329 10.81 -2.47 -16.87
N ASP A 330 10.81 -2.59 -15.54
CA ASP A 330 11.07 -1.48 -14.63
C ASP A 330 12.52 -0.96 -14.82
N LEU A 331 13.49 -1.87 -14.95
CA LEU A 331 14.89 -1.54 -15.24
C LEU A 331 15.07 -0.90 -16.63
N LEU A 332 14.30 -1.32 -17.65
CA LEU A 332 14.35 -0.71 -18.98
C LEU A 332 13.67 0.67 -19.03
N MET A 333 12.51 0.84 -18.40
CA MET A 333 11.75 2.09 -18.43
C MET A 333 12.34 3.18 -17.52
N LEU A 334 12.96 2.80 -16.40
CA LEU A 334 13.37 3.73 -15.35
C LEU A 334 14.88 3.69 -15.06
N GLY A 335 15.64 2.75 -15.64
CA GLY A 335 17.11 2.70 -15.54
C GLY A 335 17.85 3.80 -16.30
N HIS A 336 17.15 4.64 -17.06
CA HIS A 336 17.71 5.83 -17.72
C HIS A 336 17.44 7.14 -16.94
N ALA A 337 16.80 7.07 -15.78
CA ALA A 337 16.55 8.22 -14.89
C ALA A 337 17.59 8.34 -13.76
N GLN A 338 18.87 8.04 -14.07
CA GLN A 338 20.01 8.12 -13.15
C GLN A 338 20.69 9.49 -13.21
#